data_AF-A0A1L9VMA1-F1
#
_entry.id   AF-A0A1L9VMA1-F1
#
_cell.length_a   1.000
_cell.length_b   1.000
_cell.length_c   1.000
_cell.angle_alpha   90.00
_cell.angle_beta   90.00
_cell.angle_gamma   90.00
#
_symmetry.space_group_name_H-M   'P 1'
#
loop_
_entity.id
_entity.type
_entity.pdbx_description
1 polymer ?
#
loop_
_entity_poly.entity_id
_entity_poly.type
_entity_poly.pdbx_seq_one_letter_code
_entity_poly.pdbx_strand_id
1 'polypeptide(L)'
;MADPTDLNLDAPSDLQDIPDMPMQQLVPPPEGTYPDKDTLLQAVQGHGKAHGYNVVVKSSSTPTEKKPGRTAKVWLRCDRGGHYRPRNGLTEETRKRRRTSRLMDCPFMLVAAGTPGIWTLTVLNPTHNHGPIIEKPRQVPHHKVRKGQIASIPYDWPHDATLTPYTTALVVIDMQKDFCASGGYMEYQGYDISASQEIVPRIQHLLDIFRSAGFPIYHTREGHRPDLSTLSSRETYRSRNNASGLGIGSPGPLGRLLIRGEVGHDTIDELYPIPGEPVIDKPGKGAFSYTDFELLLRNKGVKNIVLTGVTTDVCISTTMREANDRGFDCVVMEDASAASDPSLHISTLESVKMEGGIFGAVAKTEDLLHAVENFKAITVKKLAPQMTG
;
A
#
# COMPACT_ATOMS: atom_id res chain seq x y z
N MET A 1 -18.30 42.56 36.31
CA MET A 1 -18.94 41.31 36.77
C MET A 1 -19.75 40.80 35.60
N ALA A 2 -19.30 39.71 34.98
CA ALA A 2 -19.96 39.10 33.83
C ALA A 2 -20.60 37.77 34.29
N ASP A 3 -21.78 37.53 33.76
CA ASP A 3 -22.78 36.52 34.12
C ASP A 3 -22.26 35.06 34.00
N PRO A 4 -22.47 34.17 34.99
CA PRO A 4 -21.97 32.80 34.97
C PRO A 4 -22.86 31.77 34.24
N THR A 5 -23.94 32.16 33.55
CA THR A 5 -24.99 31.19 33.17
C THR A 5 -25.03 30.68 31.72
N ASP A 6 -24.02 30.90 30.87
CA ASP A 6 -24.11 30.52 29.44
C ASP A 6 -23.02 29.56 28.92
N LEU A 7 -22.80 28.45 29.63
CA LEU A 7 -22.11 27.28 29.07
C LEU A 7 -22.89 26.01 29.38
N ASN A 8 -23.84 25.71 28.50
CA ASN A 8 -24.52 24.43 28.42
C ASN A 8 -23.51 23.37 27.93
N LEU A 9 -22.86 22.67 28.87
CA LEU A 9 -21.93 21.56 28.65
C LEU A 9 -22.64 20.24 28.97
N ASP A 10 -23.57 19.82 28.12
CA ASP A 10 -24.11 18.46 28.13
C ASP A 10 -24.32 17.98 26.70
N ALA A 11 -23.22 17.60 26.05
CA ALA A 11 -23.25 16.59 25.00
C ALA A 11 -22.68 15.31 25.63
N PRO A 12 -23.48 14.23 25.76
CA PRO A 12 -22.96 12.97 26.29
C PRO A 12 -21.83 12.47 25.40
N SER A 13 -20.68 12.22 26.01
CA SER A 13 -19.52 11.59 25.38
C SER A 13 -19.86 10.15 25.05
N ASP A 14 -19.84 9.78 23.77
CA ASP A 14 -20.02 8.40 23.25
C ASP A 14 -18.91 7.41 23.66
N LEU A 15 -18.13 7.72 24.70
CA LEU A 15 -17.20 6.79 25.31
C LEU A 15 -17.92 6.05 26.42
N GLN A 16 -18.64 5.00 26.04
CA GLN A 16 -19.01 3.97 27.01
C GLN A 16 -17.73 3.25 27.46
N ASP A 17 -17.50 3.23 28.77
CA ASP A 17 -16.55 2.32 29.40
C ASP A 17 -16.98 0.90 29.04
N ILE A 18 -16.13 0.18 28.30
CA ILE A 18 -16.35 -1.25 28.01
C ILE A 18 -16.12 -2.00 29.33
N PRO A 19 -17.13 -2.66 29.91
CA PRO A 19 -16.96 -3.41 31.15
C PRO A 19 -16.13 -4.69 30.91
N ASP A 20 -15.15 -4.92 31.78
CA ASP A 20 -14.49 -6.20 32.09
C ASP A 20 -14.36 -7.23 30.96
N MET A 21 -13.42 -6.99 30.04
CA MET A 21 -12.73 -8.12 29.41
C MET A 21 -11.72 -8.70 30.41
N PRO A 22 -11.64 -10.03 30.57
CA PRO A 22 -10.60 -10.64 31.40
C PRO A 22 -9.24 -10.19 30.87
N MET A 23 -8.42 -9.56 31.72
CA MET A 23 -7.07 -9.11 31.36
C MET A 23 -6.30 -10.28 30.76
N GLN A 24 -6.14 -10.31 29.43
CA GLN A 24 -5.20 -11.21 28.79
C GLN A 24 -3.81 -10.90 29.38
N GLN A 25 -3.28 -11.86 30.12
CA GLN A 25 -2.02 -11.71 30.82
C GLN A 25 -0.89 -11.56 29.79
N LEU A 26 -0.20 -10.42 29.83
CA LEU A 26 0.95 -10.17 28.97
C LEU A 26 2.06 -11.17 29.29
N VAL A 27 2.47 -11.94 28.28
CA VAL A 27 3.46 -13.01 28.44
C VAL A 27 4.87 -12.43 28.34
N PRO A 28 5.76 -12.62 29.35
CA PRO A 28 7.14 -12.18 29.29
C PRO A 28 7.93 -12.92 28.17
N PRO A 29 9.01 -12.34 27.62
CA PRO A 29 9.89 -13.08 26.72
C PRO A 29 10.51 -14.29 27.43
N PRO A 30 10.72 -15.41 26.73
CA PRO A 30 11.36 -16.58 27.32
C PRO A 30 12.81 -16.25 27.71
N GLU A 31 13.25 -16.77 28.85
CA GLU A 31 14.66 -16.70 29.25
C GLU A 31 15.52 -17.52 28.29
N GLY A 32 16.77 -17.09 28.07
CA GLY A 32 17.64 -17.76 27.11
C GLY A 32 18.99 -17.09 26.93
N THR A 33 19.82 -17.72 26.11
CA THR A 33 21.15 -17.22 25.72
C THR A 33 21.15 -16.76 24.26
N TYR A 34 21.94 -15.74 23.99
CA TYR A 34 22.06 -15.07 22.71
C TYR A 34 23.53 -14.86 22.36
N PRO A 35 23.89 -14.87 21.07
CA PRO A 35 25.29 -14.72 20.63
C PRO A 35 25.86 -13.34 20.97
N ASP A 36 25.02 -12.31 20.98
CA ASP A 36 25.41 -10.94 21.24
C ASP A 36 24.24 -10.13 21.85
N LYS A 37 24.57 -8.91 22.30
CA LYS A 37 23.63 -7.98 22.93
C LYS A 37 22.51 -7.55 21.98
N ASP A 38 22.84 -7.30 20.71
CA ASP A 38 21.92 -6.68 19.77
C ASP A 38 20.86 -7.70 19.35
N THR A 39 21.27 -8.94 19.10
CA THR A 39 20.37 -10.08 18.85
C THR A 39 19.41 -10.31 20.04
N LEU A 40 19.92 -10.24 21.28
CA LEU A 40 19.09 -10.35 22.49
C LEU A 40 18.05 -9.22 22.56
N LEU A 41 18.48 -7.97 22.36
CA LEU A 41 17.58 -6.82 22.44
C LEU A 41 16.51 -6.86 21.33
N GLN A 42 16.88 -7.28 20.12
CA GLN A 42 15.93 -7.48 19.02
C GLN A 42 14.91 -8.58 19.34
N ALA A 43 15.34 -9.71 19.89
CA ALA A 43 14.43 -10.79 20.30
C ALA A 43 13.43 -10.33 21.37
N VAL A 44 13.91 -9.60 22.39
CA VAL A 44 13.07 -9.04 23.45
C VAL A 44 12.06 -8.02 22.90
N GLN A 45 12.50 -7.12 22.02
CA GLN A 45 11.61 -6.14 21.38
C GLN A 45 10.59 -6.81 20.46
N GLY A 46 11.00 -7.80 19.67
CA GLY A 46 10.14 -8.57 18.80
C GLY A 46 9.06 -9.31 19.56
N HIS A 47 9.42 -9.99 20.66
CA HIS A 47 8.47 -10.66 21.54
C HIS A 47 7.46 -9.69 22.14
N GLY A 48 7.93 -8.57 22.71
CA GLY A 48 7.05 -7.55 23.28
C GLY A 48 6.06 -7.04 22.25
N LYS A 49 6.52 -6.72 21.04
CA LYS A 49 5.66 -6.24 19.94
C LYS A 49 4.60 -7.26 19.55
N ALA A 50 4.96 -8.54 19.43
CA ALA A 50 4.02 -9.62 19.13
C ALA A 50 2.95 -9.82 20.21
N HIS A 51 3.27 -9.47 21.46
CA HIS A 51 2.38 -9.61 22.62
C HIS A 51 1.79 -8.27 23.09
N GLY A 52 1.93 -7.19 22.31
CA GLY A 52 1.29 -5.91 22.59
C GLY A 52 1.93 -5.10 23.73
N TYR A 53 3.24 -5.11 23.92
CA TYR A 53 3.91 -4.17 24.83
C TYR A 53 5.31 -3.82 24.35
N ASN A 54 5.85 -2.67 24.78
CA ASN A 54 7.20 -2.27 24.40
C ASN A 54 8.15 -2.44 25.59
N VAL A 55 9.36 -2.92 25.29
CA VAL A 55 10.45 -3.06 26.27
C VAL A 55 11.53 -2.03 25.95
N VAL A 56 11.90 -1.24 26.96
CA VAL A 56 12.89 -0.16 26.87
C VAL A 56 14.03 -0.36 27.86
N VAL A 57 15.19 0.23 27.58
CA VAL A 57 16.33 0.23 28.50
C VAL A 57 16.03 1.14 29.69
N LYS A 58 16.06 0.58 30.90
CA LYS A 58 16.00 1.34 32.15
C LYS A 58 17.37 1.93 32.49
N SER A 59 18.39 1.09 32.41
CA SER A 59 19.78 1.45 32.70
C SER A 59 20.72 0.40 32.11
N SER A 60 22.00 0.75 31.98
CA SER A 60 23.04 -0.18 31.57
C SER A 60 24.31 0.04 32.38
N SER A 61 25.08 -1.02 32.57
CA SER A 61 26.40 -1.03 33.21
C SER A 61 27.36 -1.74 32.27
N THR A 62 28.22 -0.96 31.63
CA THR A 62 29.28 -1.48 30.76
C THR A 62 30.60 -1.59 31.54
N PRO A 63 31.40 -2.64 31.34
CA PRO A 63 32.73 -2.73 31.93
C PRO A 63 33.60 -1.58 31.40
N THR A 64 34.40 -0.96 32.26
CA THR A 64 35.31 0.14 31.90
C THR A 64 36.70 -0.20 32.38
N GLU A 65 37.74 0.44 31.84
CA GLU A 65 39.14 0.26 32.25
C GLU A 65 39.35 0.45 33.76
N LYS A 66 38.51 1.27 34.41
CA LYS A 66 38.55 1.54 35.86
C LYS A 66 37.89 0.44 36.72
N LYS A 67 37.20 -0.53 36.13
CA LYS A 67 36.50 -1.64 36.81
C LYS A 67 36.61 -2.95 35.99
N PRO A 68 37.83 -3.52 35.86
CA PRO A 68 38.03 -4.77 35.14
C PRO A 68 37.29 -5.93 35.82
N GLY A 69 36.77 -6.87 35.03
CA GLY A 69 36.12 -8.10 35.53
C GLY A 69 34.61 -8.04 35.80
N ARG A 70 33.94 -6.89 35.57
CA ARG A 70 32.48 -6.81 35.70
C ARG A 70 31.80 -7.33 34.43
N THR A 71 30.75 -8.14 34.56
CA THR A 71 29.88 -8.53 33.44
C THR A 71 29.07 -7.33 32.95
N ALA A 72 28.91 -7.15 31.64
CA ALA A 72 28.04 -6.13 31.10
C ALA A 72 26.58 -6.46 31.46
N LYS A 73 25.82 -5.48 31.94
CA LYS A 73 24.40 -5.65 32.29
C LYS A 73 23.55 -4.55 31.69
N VAL A 74 22.37 -4.91 31.20
CA VAL A 74 21.34 -3.99 30.72
C VAL A 74 20.05 -4.35 31.45
N TRP A 75 19.52 -3.41 32.22
CA TRP A 75 18.21 -3.56 32.86
C TRP A 75 17.16 -3.03 31.92
N LEU A 76 16.18 -3.88 31.61
CA LEU A 76 15.09 -3.58 30.71
C LEU A 76 13.78 -3.49 31.51
N ARG A 77 12.84 -2.69 31.03
CA ARG A 77 11.52 -2.52 31.63
C ARG A 77 10.47 -2.26 30.57
N CYS A 78 9.19 -2.31 30.94
CA CYS A 78 8.11 -1.84 30.09
C CYS A 78 8.24 -0.32 29.84
N ASP A 79 7.90 0.16 28.63
CA ASP A 79 7.84 1.58 28.27
C ASP A 79 6.89 2.40 29.16
N ARG A 80 5.89 1.74 29.74
CA ARG A 80 4.94 2.29 30.73
C ARG A 80 5.45 2.24 32.18
N GLY A 81 6.68 1.76 32.42
CA GLY A 81 7.28 1.64 33.74
C GLY A 81 7.86 2.97 34.30
N GLY A 82 7.71 3.18 35.61
CA GLY A 82 8.18 4.35 36.35
C GLY A 82 7.21 5.52 36.40
N HIS A 83 7.54 6.52 37.22
CA HIS A 83 6.71 7.70 37.45
C HIS A 83 7.06 8.87 36.54
N TYR A 84 6.05 9.64 36.15
CA TYR A 84 6.26 10.93 35.54
C TYR A 84 6.94 11.88 36.54
N ARG A 85 8.02 12.54 36.11
CA ARG A 85 8.66 13.61 36.89
C ARG A 85 8.29 14.96 36.28
N PRO A 86 7.52 15.81 36.97
CA PRO A 86 7.18 17.13 36.45
C PRO A 86 8.45 17.99 36.35
N ARG A 87 8.83 18.37 35.13
CA ARG A 87 10.01 19.24 34.90
C ARG A 87 9.71 20.74 35.06
N ASN A 88 8.44 21.13 35.03
CA ASN A 88 8.03 22.54 34.90
C ASN A 88 7.05 23.01 36.01
N GLY A 89 7.00 22.34 37.18
CA GLY A 89 6.13 22.75 38.29
C GLY A 89 4.62 22.56 38.07
N LEU A 90 4.20 21.99 36.94
CA LEU A 90 2.81 21.62 36.65
C LEU A 90 2.42 20.36 37.44
N THR A 91 1.36 20.45 38.25
CA THR A 91 0.75 19.32 38.97
C THR A 91 -0.18 18.52 38.04
N GLU A 92 -0.62 17.34 38.47
CA GLU A 92 -1.60 16.57 37.68
C GLU A 92 -2.93 17.34 37.50
N GLU A 93 -3.37 18.12 38.48
CA GLU A 93 -4.64 18.86 38.41
C GLU A 93 -4.58 20.05 37.43
N THR A 94 -3.39 20.66 37.25
CA THR A 94 -3.23 21.90 36.47
C THR A 94 -2.94 21.67 34.99
N ARG A 95 -2.81 20.41 34.56
CA ARG A 95 -2.46 20.05 33.18
C ARG A 95 -3.69 19.76 32.32
N LYS A 96 -4.05 20.67 31.41
CA LYS A 96 -4.93 20.35 30.26
C LYS A 96 -4.20 19.39 29.31
N ARG A 97 -4.58 18.10 29.29
CA ARG A 97 -3.87 17.05 28.52
C ARG A 97 -4.31 17.00 27.04
N ARG A 98 -3.35 16.96 26.11
CA ARG A 98 -3.43 16.04 24.95
C ARG A 98 -2.83 14.70 25.43
N ARG A 99 -3.67 13.68 25.67
CA ARG A 99 -3.28 12.42 26.34
C ARG A 99 -2.38 11.55 25.43
N THR A 100 -1.07 11.60 25.61
CA THR A 100 -0.15 10.59 25.03
C THR A 100 0.95 10.10 25.98
N SER A 101 1.04 10.59 27.22
CA SER A 101 1.98 10.05 28.22
C SER A 101 1.33 8.89 28.97
N ARG A 102 1.90 7.68 28.81
CA ARG A 102 1.36 6.38 29.24
C ARG A 102 2.10 5.75 30.43
N LEU A 103 2.93 6.50 31.16
CA LEU A 103 3.61 5.98 32.34
C LEU A 103 2.57 5.66 33.42
N MET A 104 2.52 4.40 33.84
CA MET A 104 1.56 3.88 34.82
C MET A 104 2.24 2.93 35.81
N ASP A 105 3.54 3.16 36.02
CA ASP A 105 4.38 2.41 36.95
C ASP A 105 4.31 0.89 36.76
N CYS A 106 4.32 0.44 35.50
CA CYS A 106 4.32 -0.98 35.18
C CYS A 106 5.54 -1.69 35.82
N PRO A 107 5.33 -2.80 36.57
CA PRO A 107 6.39 -3.44 37.36
C PRO A 107 7.28 -4.41 36.55
N PHE A 108 6.93 -4.68 35.29
CA PHE A 108 7.66 -5.59 34.40
C PHE A 108 9.13 -5.19 34.23
N MET A 109 10.04 -6.13 34.50
CA MET A 109 11.48 -5.93 34.37
C MET A 109 12.23 -7.18 33.94
N LEU A 110 13.29 -6.97 33.15
CA LEU A 110 14.24 -7.99 32.72
C LEU A 110 15.68 -7.51 33.00
N VAL A 111 16.62 -8.44 32.99
CA VAL A 111 18.04 -8.13 32.92
C VAL A 111 18.70 -8.95 31.82
N ALA A 112 19.46 -8.28 30.97
CA ALA A 112 20.35 -8.89 30.01
C ALA A 112 21.78 -8.76 30.55
N ALA A 113 22.45 -9.88 30.80
CA ALA A 113 23.82 -9.90 31.29
C ALA A 113 24.69 -10.69 30.32
N GLY A 114 25.84 -10.15 29.93
CA GLY A 114 26.68 -10.84 28.96
C GLY A 114 28.16 -10.52 29.08
N THR A 115 28.95 -11.48 28.64
CA THR A 115 30.36 -11.34 28.26
C THR A 115 30.44 -11.42 26.73
N PRO A 116 31.54 -11.00 26.08
CA PRO A 116 31.70 -11.18 24.64
C PRO A 116 31.40 -12.63 24.23
N GLY A 117 30.48 -12.82 23.28
CA GLY A 117 30.08 -14.13 22.73
C GLY A 117 28.89 -14.83 23.41
N ILE A 118 28.48 -14.44 24.62
CA ILE A 118 27.29 -14.99 25.29
C ILE A 118 26.58 -13.91 26.11
N TRP A 119 25.30 -13.70 25.80
CA TRP A 119 24.39 -12.84 26.54
C TRP A 119 23.19 -13.63 27.05
N THR A 120 22.90 -13.54 28.34
CA THR A 120 21.79 -14.22 29.00
C THR A 120 20.68 -13.23 29.33
N LEU A 121 19.44 -13.57 28.97
CA LEU A 121 18.24 -12.87 29.39
C LEU A 121 17.62 -13.55 30.61
N THR A 122 17.33 -12.76 31.64
CA THR A 122 16.63 -13.21 32.86
C THR A 122 15.42 -12.31 33.12
N VAL A 123 14.28 -12.90 33.45
CA VAL A 123 13.06 -12.20 33.82
C VAL A 123 13.13 -11.87 35.32
N LEU A 124 13.16 -10.58 35.65
CA LEU A 124 13.19 -10.14 37.06
C LEU A 124 11.79 -9.99 37.64
N ASN A 125 10.84 -9.51 36.82
CA ASN A 125 9.43 -9.44 37.18
C ASN A 125 8.59 -9.64 35.90
N PRO A 126 7.82 -10.74 35.81
CA PRO A 126 7.03 -11.05 34.61
C PRO A 126 5.71 -10.27 34.55
N THR A 127 5.30 -9.61 35.64
CA THR A 127 3.95 -9.06 35.78
C THR A 127 3.80 -7.70 35.11
N HIS A 128 2.70 -7.52 34.38
CA HIS A 128 2.21 -6.22 33.91
C HIS A 128 0.94 -5.81 34.66
N ASN A 129 0.76 -4.52 34.88
CA ASN A 129 -0.46 -3.94 35.45
C ASN A 129 -1.38 -3.32 34.37
N HIS A 130 -1.22 -3.76 33.11
CA HIS A 130 -2.01 -3.33 31.96
C HIS A 130 -2.17 -4.47 30.96
N GLY A 131 -3.24 -4.41 30.16
CA GLY A 131 -3.43 -5.29 29.01
C GLY A 131 -2.55 -4.91 27.80
N PRO A 132 -2.64 -5.68 26.71
CA PRO A 132 -1.90 -5.41 25.48
C PRO A 132 -2.26 -4.04 24.90
N ILE A 133 -1.23 -3.37 24.41
CA ILE A 133 -1.29 -2.16 23.62
C ILE A 133 -1.84 -2.52 22.24
N ILE A 134 -3.14 -2.28 22.06
CA ILE A 134 -3.75 -2.13 20.74
C ILE A 134 -3.41 -0.70 20.25
N GLU A 135 -2.14 -0.44 19.94
CA GLU A 135 -1.76 0.80 19.27
C GLU A 135 -2.03 0.61 17.78
N LYS A 136 -3.01 1.35 17.24
CA LYS A 136 -2.95 1.74 15.83
C LYS A 136 -1.57 2.41 15.62
N PRO A 137 -0.81 2.03 14.57
CA PRO A 137 0.56 2.48 14.38
C PRO A 137 0.70 3.98 14.58
N ARG A 138 1.68 4.40 15.38
CA ARG A 138 2.01 5.81 15.59
C ARG A 138 2.41 6.41 14.24
N GLN A 139 1.62 7.38 13.75
CA GLN A 139 1.95 8.12 12.52
C GLN A 139 3.35 8.73 12.65
N VAL A 140 4.26 8.31 11.77
CA VAL A 140 5.56 8.92 11.50
C VAL A 140 5.30 10.42 11.18
N PRO A 141 6.21 11.37 11.51
CA PRO A 141 6.00 12.77 11.12
C PRO A 141 5.62 12.82 9.64
N HIS A 142 4.40 13.30 9.35
CA HIS A 142 3.86 13.33 8.00
C HIS A 142 4.80 14.12 7.12
N HIS A 143 5.56 13.43 6.27
CA HIS A 143 6.06 14.01 5.04
C HIS A 143 4.83 14.58 4.32
N LYS A 144 4.72 15.90 4.28
CA LYS A 144 3.51 16.55 3.75
C LYS A 144 3.64 16.61 2.24
N VAL A 145 2.98 15.67 1.58
CA VAL A 145 2.83 15.60 0.13
C VAL A 145 2.36 16.96 -0.41
N ARG A 146 3.00 17.46 -1.47
CA ARG A 146 2.61 18.75 -2.06
C ARG A 146 1.24 18.62 -2.72
N LYS A 147 0.52 19.73 -2.80
CA LYS A 147 -0.73 19.76 -3.55
C LYS A 147 -0.45 19.41 -5.02
N GLY A 148 -1.22 18.47 -5.57
CA GLY A 148 -0.99 17.95 -6.91
C GLY A 148 -0.01 16.77 -6.94
N GLN A 149 0.27 16.17 -5.78
CA GLN A 149 1.00 14.90 -5.64
C GLN A 149 0.22 13.92 -4.74
N ILE A 150 0.67 12.67 -4.74
CA ILE A 150 0.28 11.58 -3.84
C ILE A 150 1.52 11.06 -3.11
N ALA A 151 1.32 10.46 -1.94
CA ALA A 151 2.38 9.71 -1.29
C ALA A 151 2.69 8.45 -2.12
N SER A 152 3.95 8.23 -2.44
CA SER A 152 4.40 7.08 -3.21
C SER A 152 5.88 6.80 -2.96
N ILE A 153 6.36 5.67 -3.47
CA ILE A 153 7.75 5.24 -3.33
C ILE A 153 8.37 5.16 -4.72
N PRO A 154 9.57 5.74 -4.95
CA PRO A 154 10.49 6.30 -3.96
C PRO A 154 10.35 7.82 -3.72
N TYR A 155 9.44 8.49 -4.43
CA TYR A 155 9.16 9.91 -4.29
C TYR A 155 7.65 10.16 -4.38
N ASP A 156 7.19 11.35 -3.95
CA ASP A 156 5.80 11.77 -4.12
C ASP A 156 5.47 12.05 -5.59
N TRP A 157 4.50 11.34 -6.14
CA TRP A 157 4.17 11.37 -7.56
C TRP A 157 2.97 12.29 -7.87
N PRO A 158 2.92 12.98 -9.04
CA PRO A 158 3.97 13.12 -10.04
C PRO A 158 5.10 14.04 -9.55
N HIS A 159 6.30 13.90 -10.12
CA HIS A 159 7.50 14.60 -9.65
C HIS A 159 7.38 16.14 -9.65
N ASP A 160 6.54 16.69 -10.53
CA ASP A 160 6.33 18.14 -10.72
C ASP A 160 5.02 18.67 -10.10
N ALA A 161 4.32 17.85 -9.33
CA ALA A 161 3.05 18.19 -8.66
C ALA A 161 1.91 18.58 -9.61
N THR A 162 1.85 17.97 -10.79
CA THR A 162 0.81 18.21 -11.79
C THR A 162 -0.32 17.16 -11.81
N LEU A 163 -0.69 16.55 -10.68
CA LEU A 163 -1.88 15.68 -10.64
C LEU A 163 -3.17 16.49 -10.85
N THR A 164 -3.71 16.48 -12.07
CA THR A 164 -4.95 17.18 -12.45
C THR A 164 -5.70 16.44 -13.56
N PRO A 165 -7.00 16.71 -13.78
CA PRO A 165 -7.76 16.13 -14.90
C PRO A 165 -7.21 16.47 -16.30
N TYR A 166 -6.37 17.51 -16.42
CA TYR A 166 -5.85 17.97 -17.71
C TYR A 166 -4.50 17.35 -18.08
N THR A 167 -3.85 16.70 -17.11
CA THR A 167 -2.47 16.21 -17.21
C THR A 167 -2.35 14.74 -16.83
N THR A 168 -3.34 14.16 -16.15
CA THR A 168 -3.28 12.80 -15.63
C THR A 168 -4.38 11.93 -16.20
N ALA A 169 -4.02 10.71 -16.63
CA ALA A 169 -4.97 9.69 -17.04
C ALA A 169 -4.88 8.44 -16.16
N LEU A 170 -6.01 7.77 -15.96
CA LEU A 170 -6.07 6.39 -15.47
C LEU A 170 -6.06 5.42 -16.66
N VAL A 171 -5.26 4.37 -16.57
CA VAL A 171 -5.16 3.32 -17.58
C VAL A 171 -5.45 1.97 -16.92
N VAL A 172 -6.57 1.36 -17.30
CA VAL A 172 -6.99 0.04 -16.85
C VAL A 172 -6.54 -1.00 -17.87
N ILE A 173 -5.53 -1.78 -17.51
CA ILE A 173 -4.83 -2.68 -18.42
C ILE A 173 -5.42 -4.09 -18.34
N ASP A 174 -5.96 -4.55 -19.47
CA ASP A 174 -6.29 -5.94 -19.78
C ASP A 174 -7.15 -6.67 -18.74
N MET A 175 -8.10 -5.96 -18.14
CA MET A 175 -9.12 -6.55 -17.26
C MET A 175 -10.19 -7.29 -18.08
N GLN A 176 -9.77 -8.24 -18.90
CA GLN A 176 -10.60 -9.00 -19.84
C GLN A 176 -11.05 -10.32 -19.21
N LYS A 177 -12.16 -10.87 -19.70
CA LYS A 177 -12.65 -12.19 -19.28
C LYS A 177 -11.62 -13.29 -19.52
N ASP A 178 -10.82 -13.18 -20.58
CA ASP A 178 -9.72 -14.09 -20.90
C ASP A 178 -8.60 -14.10 -19.84
N PHE A 179 -8.45 -13.03 -19.07
CA PHE A 179 -7.46 -12.92 -18.00
C PHE A 179 -8.05 -13.12 -16.60
N CYS A 180 -9.32 -12.79 -16.41
CA CYS A 180 -9.93 -12.65 -15.07
C CYS A 180 -11.12 -13.57 -14.80
N ALA A 181 -11.66 -14.27 -15.80
CA ALA A 181 -12.84 -15.12 -15.66
C ALA A 181 -12.54 -16.58 -15.97
N SER A 182 -13.36 -17.46 -15.41
CA SER A 182 -13.26 -18.89 -15.69
C SER A 182 -13.64 -19.19 -17.14
N GLY A 183 -12.96 -20.16 -17.75
CA GLY A 183 -13.06 -20.48 -19.17
C GLY A 183 -12.27 -19.52 -20.09
N GLY A 184 -11.52 -18.58 -19.52
CA GLY A 184 -10.66 -17.64 -20.24
C GLY A 184 -9.26 -18.18 -20.53
N TYR A 185 -8.51 -17.48 -21.39
CA TYR A 185 -7.13 -17.81 -21.79
C TYR A 185 -6.20 -18.22 -20.64
N MET A 186 -6.22 -17.53 -19.49
CA MET A 186 -5.27 -17.78 -18.39
C MET A 186 -5.42 -19.16 -17.74
N GLU A 187 -6.64 -19.68 -17.62
CA GLU A 187 -6.87 -21.04 -17.10
C GLU A 187 -6.26 -22.10 -18.02
N TYR A 188 -6.32 -21.89 -19.34
CA TYR A 188 -5.68 -22.78 -20.32
C TYR A 188 -4.15 -22.72 -20.31
N GLN A 189 -3.58 -21.64 -19.79
CA GLN A 189 -2.15 -21.54 -19.51
C GLN A 189 -1.78 -22.14 -18.13
N GLY A 190 -2.76 -22.57 -17.33
CA GLY A 190 -2.55 -23.21 -16.03
C GLY A 190 -2.31 -22.23 -14.89
N TYR A 191 -2.73 -20.97 -15.02
CA TYR A 191 -2.55 -19.95 -14.00
C TYR A 191 -3.80 -19.76 -13.13
N ASP A 192 -3.56 -19.45 -11.86
CA ASP A 192 -4.61 -18.98 -10.95
C ASP A 192 -5.00 -17.54 -11.29
N ILE A 193 -6.31 -17.28 -11.32
CA ILE A 193 -6.91 -15.99 -11.64
C ILE A 193 -7.42 -15.24 -10.40
N SER A 194 -7.36 -15.85 -9.20
CA SER A 194 -7.88 -15.29 -7.94
C SER A 194 -7.37 -13.87 -7.67
N ALA A 195 -6.06 -13.66 -7.78
CA ALA A 195 -5.43 -12.36 -7.58
C ALA A 195 -5.97 -11.28 -8.52
N SER A 196 -6.30 -11.64 -9.78
CA SER A 196 -6.89 -10.70 -10.74
C SER A 196 -8.33 -10.30 -10.35
N GLN A 197 -9.07 -11.18 -9.69
CA GLN A 197 -10.44 -10.92 -9.23
C GLN A 197 -10.44 -10.07 -7.96
N GLU A 198 -9.48 -10.30 -7.06
CA GLU A 198 -9.35 -9.57 -5.79
C GLU A 198 -9.07 -8.07 -5.96
N ILE A 199 -8.49 -7.64 -7.09
CA ILE A 199 -8.20 -6.23 -7.36
C ILE A 199 -9.39 -5.47 -7.98
N VAL A 200 -10.42 -6.17 -8.47
CA VAL A 200 -11.55 -5.56 -9.20
C VAL A 200 -12.24 -4.44 -8.40
N PRO A 201 -12.60 -4.61 -7.10
CA PRO A 201 -13.27 -3.55 -6.35
C PRO A 201 -12.43 -2.27 -6.21
N ARG A 202 -11.09 -2.40 -6.15
CA ARG A 202 -10.19 -1.24 -6.05
C ARG A 202 -10.12 -0.47 -7.36
N ILE A 203 -10.11 -1.17 -8.49
CA ILE A 203 -10.16 -0.53 -9.81
C ILE A 203 -11.53 0.15 -10.00
N GLN A 204 -12.63 -0.45 -9.55
CA GLN A 204 -13.96 0.19 -9.57
C GLN A 204 -13.96 1.53 -8.83
N HIS A 205 -13.41 1.59 -7.61
CA HIS A 205 -13.33 2.84 -6.85
C HIS A 205 -12.49 3.91 -7.56
N LEU A 206 -11.39 3.51 -8.21
CA LEU A 206 -10.59 4.42 -9.01
C LEU A 206 -11.35 4.94 -10.24
N LEU A 207 -12.05 4.07 -10.96
CA LEU A 207 -12.90 4.47 -12.09
C LEU A 207 -13.95 5.49 -11.64
N ASP A 208 -14.67 5.21 -10.55
CA ASP A 208 -15.73 6.08 -10.05
C ASP A 208 -15.21 7.48 -9.69
N ILE A 209 -14.10 7.56 -8.97
CA ILE A 209 -13.56 8.87 -8.60
C ILE A 209 -12.99 9.62 -9.81
N PHE A 210 -12.29 8.93 -10.72
CA PHE A 210 -11.72 9.55 -11.92
C PHE A 210 -12.83 10.07 -12.84
N ARG A 211 -13.89 9.29 -13.07
CA ARG A 211 -15.10 9.68 -13.81
C ARG A 211 -15.72 10.93 -13.17
N SER A 212 -15.97 10.88 -11.87
CA SER A 212 -16.66 11.97 -11.16
C SER A 212 -15.83 13.25 -11.01
N ALA A 213 -14.50 13.17 -11.18
CA ALA A 213 -13.57 14.28 -11.17
C ALA A 213 -13.13 14.74 -12.58
N GLY A 214 -13.62 14.09 -13.63
CA GLY A 214 -13.38 14.46 -15.03
C GLY A 214 -12.00 14.10 -15.57
N PHE A 215 -11.30 13.14 -14.95
CA PHE A 215 -10.00 12.67 -15.45
C PHE A 215 -10.20 11.78 -16.70
N PRO A 216 -9.31 11.86 -17.70
CA PRO A 216 -9.24 10.90 -18.79
C PRO A 216 -9.04 9.48 -18.29
N ILE A 217 -9.80 8.54 -18.86
CA ILE A 217 -9.69 7.11 -18.58
C ILE A 217 -9.52 6.38 -19.90
N TYR A 218 -8.57 5.45 -19.92
CA TYR A 218 -8.30 4.57 -21.04
C TYR A 218 -8.31 3.13 -20.57
N HIS A 219 -8.79 2.24 -21.43
CA HIS A 219 -8.79 0.80 -21.19
C HIS A 219 -7.93 0.13 -22.25
N THR A 220 -7.29 -0.97 -21.93
CA THR A 220 -6.59 -1.79 -22.93
C THR A 220 -7.14 -3.20 -22.97
N ARG A 221 -7.08 -3.81 -24.14
CA ARG A 221 -7.36 -5.22 -24.34
C ARG A 221 -6.27 -5.84 -25.20
N GLU A 222 -5.62 -6.88 -24.69
CA GLU A 222 -4.74 -7.71 -25.50
C GLU A 222 -5.58 -8.61 -26.40
N GLY A 223 -5.33 -8.56 -27.70
CA GLY A 223 -5.90 -9.53 -28.62
C GLY A 223 -5.56 -9.30 -30.09
N HIS A 224 -5.82 -10.33 -30.87
CA HIS A 224 -5.47 -10.41 -32.27
C HIS A 224 -6.71 -10.31 -33.17
N ARG A 225 -6.51 -9.88 -34.41
CA ARG A 225 -7.58 -9.85 -35.41
C ARG A 225 -8.17 -11.25 -35.64
N PRO A 226 -9.46 -11.36 -36.01
CA PRO A 226 -10.10 -12.65 -36.27
C PRO A 226 -9.39 -13.53 -37.31
N ASP A 227 -8.75 -12.92 -38.30
CA ASP A 227 -7.95 -13.57 -39.35
C ASP A 227 -6.52 -13.95 -38.90
N LEU A 228 -6.17 -13.67 -37.63
CA LEU A 228 -4.86 -13.89 -37.03
C LEU A 228 -3.72 -13.09 -37.69
N SER A 229 -4.01 -12.08 -38.50
CA SER A 229 -2.98 -11.32 -39.23
C SER A 229 -2.02 -10.55 -38.32
N THR A 230 -2.41 -10.34 -37.06
CA THR A 230 -1.60 -9.67 -36.04
C THR A 230 -0.92 -10.64 -35.07
N LEU A 231 -1.00 -11.96 -35.30
CA LEU A 231 -0.39 -12.98 -34.45
C LEU A 231 0.89 -13.50 -35.09
N SER A 232 2.03 -13.38 -34.39
CA SER A 232 3.30 -13.91 -34.88
C SER A 232 3.36 -15.44 -34.78
N SER A 233 4.18 -16.07 -35.63
CA SER A 233 4.44 -17.52 -35.55
C SER A 233 5.05 -17.93 -34.20
N ARG A 234 5.92 -17.09 -33.63
CA ARG A 234 6.49 -17.28 -32.29
C ARG A 234 5.43 -17.30 -31.21
N GLU A 235 4.48 -16.36 -31.21
CA GLU A 235 3.42 -16.31 -30.21
C GLU A 235 2.37 -17.42 -30.39
N THR A 236 2.08 -17.76 -31.64
CA THR A 236 1.26 -18.93 -31.98
C THR A 236 1.82 -20.20 -31.34
N TYR A 237 3.14 -20.41 -31.45
CA TYR A 237 3.84 -21.53 -30.83
C TYR A 237 3.83 -21.44 -29.31
N ARG A 238 4.28 -20.31 -28.73
CA ARG A 238 4.39 -20.12 -27.28
C ARG A 238 3.05 -20.32 -26.56
N SER A 239 1.97 -19.75 -27.09
CA SER A 239 0.64 -19.81 -26.46
C SER A 239 0.05 -21.22 -26.40
N ARG A 240 0.56 -22.15 -27.22
CA ARG A 240 0.17 -23.57 -27.22
C ARG A 240 1.14 -24.46 -26.44
N ASN A 241 2.27 -23.90 -25.99
CA ASN A 241 3.29 -24.62 -25.25
C ASN A 241 2.94 -24.69 -23.75
N ASN A 242 1.82 -25.35 -23.46
CA ASN A 242 1.28 -25.61 -22.13
C ASN A 242 0.61 -26.99 -22.11
N ALA A 243 0.16 -27.45 -20.94
CA ALA A 243 -0.41 -28.79 -20.78
C ALA A 243 -1.71 -29.03 -21.58
N SER A 244 -2.49 -27.98 -21.89
CA SER A 244 -3.73 -28.11 -22.65
C SER A 244 -3.50 -28.19 -24.16
N GLY A 245 -2.36 -27.70 -24.66
CA GLY A 245 -2.09 -27.52 -26.09
C GLY A 245 -2.94 -26.43 -26.77
N LEU A 246 -3.85 -25.78 -26.03
CA LEU A 246 -4.69 -24.69 -26.51
C LEU A 246 -3.96 -23.36 -26.30
N GLY A 247 -4.16 -22.44 -27.25
CA GLY A 247 -3.51 -21.13 -27.26
C GLY A 247 -4.31 -20.14 -28.07
N ILE A 248 -3.66 -19.04 -28.46
CA ILE A 248 -4.34 -17.92 -29.15
C ILE A 248 -5.05 -18.43 -30.40
N GLY A 249 -6.33 -18.08 -30.53
CA GLY A 249 -7.21 -18.47 -31.62
C GLY A 249 -7.86 -19.84 -31.51
N SER A 250 -7.47 -20.67 -30.55
CA SER A 250 -8.16 -21.93 -30.25
C SER A 250 -9.57 -21.65 -29.68
N PRO A 251 -10.56 -22.52 -29.91
CA PRO A 251 -11.88 -22.37 -29.32
C PRO A 251 -11.84 -22.65 -27.81
N GLY A 252 -12.56 -21.83 -27.05
CA GLY A 252 -12.84 -22.01 -25.62
C GLY A 252 -14.29 -21.67 -25.28
N PRO A 253 -14.69 -21.83 -24.00
CA PRO A 253 -16.05 -21.56 -23.53
C PRO A 253 -16.53 -20.13 -23.80
N LEU A 254 -15.60 -19.16 -23.82
CA LEU A 254 -15.86 -17.75 -24.06
C LEU A 254 -15.54 -17.31 -25.49
N GLY A 255 -15.50 -18.25 -26.44
CA GLY A 255 -15.12 -18.00 -27.83
C GLY A 255 -13.64 -18.28 -28.09
N ARG A 256 -13.11 -17.75 -29.19
CA ARG A 256 -11.70 -17.96 -29.55
C ARG A 256 -10.76 -17.15 -28.64
N LEU A 257 -9.82 -17.83 -27.99
CA LEU A 257 -8.92 -17.24 -27.00
C LEU A 257 -8.11 -16.06 -27.58
N LEU A 258 -8.17 -14.90 -26.92
CA LEU A 258 -7.49 -13.65 -27.28
C LEU A 258 -7.79 -13.14 -28.70
N ILE A 259 -8.99 -13.44 -29.23
CA ILE A 259 -9.44 -12.93 -30.53
C ILE A 259 -10.43 -11.79 -30.35
N ARG A 260 -10.16 -10.67 -31.03
CA ARG A 260 -11.00 -9.47 -30.98
C ARG A 260 -12.43 -9.76 -31.41
N GLY A 261 -13.37 -9.32 -30.59
CA GLY A 261 -14.81 -9.49 -30.80
C GLY A 261 -15.41 -10.73 -30.15
N GLU A 262 -14.59 -11.63 -29.60
CA GLU A 262 -15.07 -12.78 -28.83
C GLU A 262 -15.42 -12.37 -27.38
N VAL A 263 -16.26 -13.16 -26.72
CA VAL A 263 -16.73 -12.88 -25.35
C VAL A 263 -15.56 -12.84 -24.37
N GLY A 264 -14.60 -13.76 -24.49
CA GLY A 264 -13.42 -13.83 -23.64
C GLY A 264 -12.51 -12.61 -23.80
N HIS A 265 -12.40 -12.08 -25.01
CA HIS A 265 -11.56 -10.91 -25.27
C HIS A 265 -12.11 -9.62 -24.66
N ASP A 266 -13.41 -9.54 -24.35
CA ASP A 266 -13.98 -8.29 -23.85
C ASP A 266 -13.68 -8.05 -22.35
N THR A 267 -13.76 -6.78 -21.95
CA THR A 267 -13.58 -6.36 -20.55
C THR A 267 -14.61 -7.03 -19.65
N ILE A 268 -14.24 -7.35 -18.40
CA ILE A 268 -15.19 -7.83 -17.40
C ILE A 268 -16.28 -6.79 -17.12
N ASP A 269 -17.47 -7.26 -16.77
CA ASP A 269 -18.67 -6.40 -16.71
C ASP A 269 -18.54 -5.34 -15.60
N GLU A 270 -17.85 -5.66 -14.52
CA GLU A 270 -17.59 -4.81 -13.35
C GLU A 270 -16.76 -3.56 -13.66
N LEU A 271 -15.92 -3.64 -14.70
CA LEU A 271 -14.97 -2.61 -15.10
C LEU A 271 -15.25 -2.07 -16.51
N TYR A 272 -16.46 -2.30 -17.04
CA TYR A 272 -16.76 -2.02 -18.42
C TYR A 272 -16.56 -0.52 -18.76
N PRO A 273 -15.95 -0.20 -19.91
CA PRO A 273 -15.79 1.18 -20.36
C PRO A 273 -17.14 1.86 -20.61
N ILE A 274 -17.23 3.16 -20.30
CA ILE A 274 -18.40 3.99 -20.63
C ILE A 274 -18.13 4.92 -21.83
N PRO A 275 -19.15 5.51 -22.48
CA PRO A 275 -18.95 6.43 -23.60
C PRO A 275 -17.97 7.56 -23.23
N GLY A 276 -16.95 7.75 -24.06
CA GLY A 276 -15.89 8.75 -23.83
C GLY A 276 -14.60 8.18 -23.23
N GLU A 277 -14.57 6.91 -22.84
CA GLU A 277 -13.37 6.19 -22.39
C GLU A 277 -12.81 5.32 -23.54
N PRO A 278 -11.70 5.69 -24.19
CA PRO A 278 -11.19 4.92 -25.32
C PRO A 278 -10.67 3.54 -24.89
N VAL A 279 -10.89 2.54 -25.76
CA VAL A 279 -10.40 1.17 -25.58
C VAL A 279 -9.33 0.87 -26.63
N ILE A 280 -8.14 0.49 -26.17
CA ILE A 280 -6.97 0.23 -26.99
C ILE A 280 -6.81 -1.27 -27.19
N ASP A 281 -7.13 -1.75 -28.40
CA ASP A 281 -6.90 -3.15 -28.77
C ASP A 281 -5.45 -3.36 -29.25
N LYS A 282 -4.61 -3.85 -28.34
CA LYS A 282 -3.17 -4.06 -28.57
C LYS A 282 -2.87 -5.51 -28.97
N PRO A 283 -2.10 -5.76 -30.05
CA PRO A 283 -1.71 -7.12 -30.44
C PRO A 283 -0.50 -7.65 -29.65
N GLY A 284 0.11 -6.82 -28.79
CA GLY A 284 1.27 -7.16 -27.98
C GLY A 284 1.08 -6.78 -26.51
N LYS A 285 2.16 -6.89 -25.73
CA LYS A 285 2.13 -6.68 -24.28
C LYS A 285 2.04 -5.20 -23.90
N GLY A 286 2.86 -4.37 -24.51
CA GLY A 286 2.87 -2.93 -24.33
C GLY A 286 1.73 -2.24 -25.08
N ALA A 287 1.03 -1.31 -24.42
CA ALA A 287 -0.11 -0.62 -25.00
C ALA A 287 0.26 0.39 -26.11
N PHE A 288 1.53 0.82 -26.20
CA PHE A 288 1.97 1.77 -27.23
C PHE A 288 2.33 1.08 -28.54
N SER A 289 2.73 -0.19 -28.49
CA SER A 289 3.21 -0.94 -29.65
C SER A 289 2.07 -1.24 -30.64
N TYR A 290 2.14 -0.62 -31.83
CA TYR A 290 1.20 -0.80 -32.94
C TYR A 290 -0.24 -0.33 -32.66
N THR A 291 -0.39 0.72 -31.86
CA THR A 291 -1.68 1.33 -31.51
C THR A 291 -1.64 2.84 -31.73
N ASP A 292 -2.80 3.49 -31.58
CA ASP A 292 -2.95 4.95 -31.54
C ASP A 292 -2.89 5.52 -30.10
N PHE A 293 -2.48 4.72 -29.11
CA PHE A 293 -2.56 5.10 -27.70
C PHE A 293 -1.77 6.38 -27.38
N GLU A 294 -0.55 6.52 -27.91
CA GLU A 294 0.23 7.74 -27.71
C GLU A 294 -0.47 8.97 -28.30
N LEU A 295 -1.01 8.85 -29.51
CA LEU A 295 -1.73 9.95 -30.17
C LEU A 295 -2.87 10.45 -29.29
N LEU A 296 -3.66 9.53 -28.72
CA LEU A 296 -4.79 9.86 -27.85
C LEU A 296 -4.34 10.59 -26.57
N LEU A 297 -3.30 10.07 -25.90
CA LEU A 297 -2.74 10.69 -24.70
C LEU A 297 -2.22 12.10 -24.98
N ARG A 298 -1.45 12.28 -26.06
CA ARG A 298 -0.86 13.57 -26.46
C ARG A 298 -1.93 14.59 -26.83
N ASN A 299 -2.92 14.19 -27.63
CA ASN A 299 -4.05 15.06 -27.98
C ASN A 299 -4.84 15.53 -26.76
N LYS A 300 -4.87 14.72 -25.70
CA LYS A 300 -5.54 15.08 -24.45
C LYS A 300 -4.66 15.85 -23.46
N GLY A 301 -3.39 16.08 -23.80
CA GLY A 301 -2.44 16.80 -22.96
C GLY A 301 -1.92 15.99 -21.76
N VAL A 302 -2.10 14.66 -21.79
CA VAL A 302 -1.66 13.78 -20.69
C VAL A 302 -0.13 13.78 -20.60
N LYS A 303 0.35 13.87 -19.37
CA LYS A 303 1.76 13.80 -18.97
C LYS A 303 1.98 12.71 -17.92
N ASN A 304 0.96 12.44 -17.13
CA ASN A 304 1.00 11.57 -15.97
C ASN A 304 0.09 10.36 -16.21
N ILE A 305 0.57 9.15 -15.95
CA ILE A 305 -0.19 7.91 -16.18
C ILE A 305 -0.28 7.11 -14.88
N VAL A 306 -1.50 6.86 -14.43
CA VAL A 306 -1.81 5.91 -13.37
C VAL A 306 -2.12 4.55 -13.99
N LEU A 307 -1.38 3.51 -13.61
CA LEU A 307 -1.49 2.17 -14.16
C LEU A 307 -2.14 1.22 -13.14
N THR A 308 -3.12 0.46 -13.62
CA THR A 308 -3.85 -0.59 -12.89
C THR A 308 -4.14 -1.77 -13.80
N GLY A 309 -4.49 -2.94 -13.25
CA GLY A 309 -4.99 -4.09 -14.00
C GLY A 309 -4.05 -5.30 -13.97
N VAL A 310 -3.93 -6.01 -15.10
CA VAL A 310 -3.14 -7.26 -15.18
C VAL A 310 -2.34 -7.42 -16.47
N THR A 311 -1.27 -8.22 -16.49
CA THR A 311 -0.49 -8.63 -15.31
C THR A 311 0.57 -7.59 -14.99
N THR A 312 0.95 -7.49 -13.72
CA THR A 312 1.91 -6.50 -13.19
C THR A 312 3.24 -6.60 -13.92
N ASP A 313 3.75 -7.82 -14.04
CA ASP A 313 5.07 -8.17 -14.58
C ASP A 313 5.15 -8.16 -16.11
N VAL A 314 4.02 -8.28 -16.81
CA VAL A 314 3.96 -8.34 -18.28
C VAL A 314 3.36 -7.07 -18.85
N CYS A 315 2.03 -6.96 -18.95
CA CYS A 315 1.37 -5.90 -19.71
C CYS A 315 1.50 -4.53 -19.03
N ILE A 316 1.39 -4.47 -17.69
CA ILE A 316 1.59 -3.24 -16.93
C ILE A 316 3.04 -2.79 -17.05
N SER A 317 4.00 -3.63 -16.67
CA SER A 317 5.45 -3.31 -16.72
C SER A 317 5.90 -2.90 -18.12
N THR A 318 5.47 -3.62 -19.17
CA THR A 318 5.83 -3.28 -20.55
C THR A 318 5.27 -1.91 -20.94
N THR A 319 3.99 -1.65 -20.64
CA THR A 319 3.34 -0.36 -20.94
C THR A 319 3.98 0.78 -20.14
N MET A 320 4.34 0.55 -18.88
CA MET A 320 5.03 1.53 -18.03
C MET A 320 6.39 1.91 -18.59
N ARG A 321 7.19 0.92 -19.00
CA ARG A 321 8.51 1.14 -19.59
C ARG A 321 8.41 1.91 -20.90
N GLU A 322 7.45 1.53 -21.75
CA GLU A 322 7.16 2.25 -22.99
C GLU A 322 6.74 3.71 -22.74
N ALA A 323 5.92 3.95 -21.72
CA ALA A 323 5.49 5.29 -21.33
C ALA A 323 6.65 6.13 -20.76
N ASN A 324 7.44 5.56 -19.87
CA ASN A 324 8.62 6.18 -19.27
C ASN A 324 9.62 6.63 -20.35
N ASP A 325 9.95 5.76 -21.30
CA ASP A 325 10.89 6.09 -22.39
C ASP A 325 10.35 7.21 -23.31
N ARG A 326 9.03 7.42 -23.33
CA ARG A 326 8.36 8.51 -24.05
C ARG A 326 8.19 9.77 -23.20
N GLY A 327 8.71 9.78 -21.97
CA GLY A 327 8.69 10.92 -21.05
C GLY A 327 7.37 11.13 -20.32
N PHE A 328 6.51 10.12 -20.21
CA PHE A 328 5.37 10.18 -19.30
C PHE A 328 5.84 9.89 -17.87
N ASP A 329 5.27 10.59 -16.89
CA ASP A 329 5.49 10.30 -15.47
C ASP A 329 4.48 9.23 -15.01
N CYS A 330 4.97 8.07 -14.57
CA CYS A 330 4.13 6.90 -14.32
C CYS A 330 4.05 6.52 -12.85
N VAL A 331 2.88 6.06 -12.43
CA VAL A 331 2.70 5.41 -11.14
C VAL A 331 1.91 4.12 -11.30
N VAL A 332 2.35 3.04 -10.65
CA VAL A 332 1.61 1.78 -10.57
C VAL A 332 0.91 1.69 -9.22
N MET A 333 -0.38 1.38 -9.23
CA MET A 333 -1.13 1.09 -8.00
C MET A 333 -0.86 -0.35 -7.58
N GLU A 334 -0.10 -0.56 -6.51
CA GLU A 334 0.31 -1.91 -6.09
C GLU A 334 -0.87 -2.79 -5.70
N ASP A 335 -1.90 -2.22 -5.08
CA ASP A 335 -3.09 -2.94 -4.62
C ASP A 335 -4.19 -2.99 -5.68
N ALA A 336 -4.06 -2.29 -6.81
CA ALA A 336 -4.94 -2.40 -7.98
C ALA A 336 -4.22 -2.99 -9.21
N SER A 337 -3.18 -3.77 -8.96
CA SER A 337 -2.45 -4.54 -9.98
C SER A 337 -2.20 -5.95 -9.47
N ALA A 338 -2.23 -6.95 -10.36
CA ALA A 338 -1.94 -8.33 -9.97
C ALA A 338 -1.08 -9.06 -11.01
N ALA A 339 -0.38 -10.10 -10.60
CA ALA A 339 0.28 -11.06 -11.48
C ALA A 339 -0.09 -12.49 -11.05
N SER A 340 0.04 -13.46 -11.95
CA SER A 340 -0.24 -14.87 -11.62
C SER A 340 0.71 -15.43 -10.57
N ASP A 341 1.91 -14.88 -10.44
CA ASP A 341 2.89 -15.22 -9.41
C ASP A 341 3.13 -13.99 -8.51
N PRO A 342 2.84 -14.08 -7.19
CA PRO A 342 3.08 -12.99 -6.25
C PRO A 342 4.54 -12.48 -6.22
N SER A 343 5.52 -13.35 -6.45
CA SER A 343 6.93 -12.96 -6.50
C SER A 343 7.26 -12.10 -7.72
N LEU A 344 6.61 -12.35 -8.85
CA LEU A 344 6.74 -11.54 -10.07
C LEU A 344 6.07 -10.17 -9.89
N HIS A 345 4.91 -10.12 -9.23
CA HIS A 345 4.28 -8.86 -8.85
C HIS A 345 5.22 -8.01 -7.98
N ILE A 346 5.72 -8.56 -6.87
CA ILE A 346 6.60 -7.85 -5.93
C ILE A 346 7.89 -7.40 -6.62
N SER A 347 8.59 -8.31 -7.30
CA SER A 347 9.88 -7.98 -7.95
C SER A 347 9.74 -6.92 -9.05
N THR A 348 8.62 -6.92 -9.77
CA THR A 348 8.33 -5.88 -10.75
C THR A 348 8.14 -4.53 -10.09
N LEU A 349 7.37 -4.44 -9.01
CA LEU A 349 7.21 -3.21 -8.23
C LEU A 349 8.53 -2.73 -7.63
N GLU A 350 9.39 -3.63 -7.13
CA GLU A 350 10.74 -3.27 -6.70
C GLU A 350 11.57 -2.69 -7.83
N SER A 351 11.51 -3.28 -9.03
CA SER A 351 12.25 -2.79 -10.20
C SER A 351 11.89 -1.36 -10.59
N VAL A 352 10.62 -0.95 -10.39
CA VAL A 352 10.16 0.43 -10.62
C VAL A 352 10.88 1.43 -9.72
N LYS A 353 11.11 1.05 -8.45
CA LYS A 353 11.64 1.93 -7.40
C LYS A 353 13.16 2.09 -7.42
N MET A 354 13.86 1.25 -8.18
CA MET A 354 15.33 1.31 -8.28
C MET A 354 15.80 2.64 -8.87
N GLU A 355 17.05 3.01 -8.58
CA GLU A 355 17.70 4.24 -9.08
C GLU A 355 16.88 5.53 -8.87
N GLY A 356 16.13 5.60 -7.76
CA GLY A 356 15.31 6.78 -7.45
C GLY A 356 13.97 6.83 -8.21
N GLY A 357 13.53 5.70 -8.76
CA GLY A 357 12.26 5.58 -9.47
C GLY A 357 12.47 5.50 -10.98
N ILE A 358 13.32 4.58 -11.44
CA ILE A 358 13.80 4.49 -12.83
C ILE A 358 12.68 4.36 -13.87
N PHE A 359 11.53 3.83 -13.49
CA PHE A 359 10.34 3.75 -14.36
C PHE A 359 9.16 4.62 -13.86
N GLY A 360 9.31 5.29 -12.72
CA GLY A 360 8.23 6.01 -12.04
C GLY A 360 8.14 5.70 -10.55
N ALA A 361 6.92 5.66 -10.03
CA ALA A 361 6.64 5.40 -8.62
C ALA A 361 5.63 4.24 -8.41
N VAL A 362 5.54 3.77 -7.17
CA VAL A 362 4.55 2.80 -6.70
C VAL A 362 3.76 3.41 -5.56
N ALA A 363 2.43 3.31 -5.61
CA ALA A 363 1.54 3.87 -4.58
C ALA A 363 0.36 2.92 -4.30
N LYS A 364 -0.42 3.26 -3.27
CA LYS A 364 -1.68 2.60 -2.95
C LYS A 364 -2.86 3.38 -3.51
N THR A 365 -3.94 2.67 -3.84
CA THR A 365 -5.19 3.28 -4.30
C THR A 365 -5.72 4.34 -3.34
N GLU A 366 -5.65 4.11 -2.02
CA GLU A 366 -6.12 5.04 -0.99
C GLU A 366 -5.47 6.43 -1.08
N ASP A 367 -4.16 6.50 -1.33
CA ASP A 367 -3.44 7.78 -1.45
C ASP A 367 -3.91 8.58 -2.68
N LEU A 368 -4.19 7.88 -3.78
CA LEU A 368 -4.71 8.47 -5.00
C LEU A 368 -6.17 8.91 -4.86
N LEU A 369 -7.03 8.08 -4.25
CA LEU A 369 -8.43 8.42 -3.96
C LEU A 369 -8.51 9.72 -3.15
N HIS A 370 -7.77 9.81 -2.05
CA HIS A 370 -7.72 11.01 -1.22
C HIS A 370 -7.26 12.25 -1.99
N ALA A 371 -6.26 12.11 -2.86
CA ALA A 371 -5.75 13.24 -3.64
C ALA A 371 -6.79 13.76 -4.67
N VAL A 372 -7.48 12.85 -5.36
CA VAL A 372 -8.51 13.21 -6.35
C VAL A 372 -9.75 13.81 -5.67
N GLU A 373 -10.19 13.25 -4.53
CA GLU A 373 -11.29 13.81 -3.74
C GLU A 373 -10.99 15.24 -3.28
N ASN A 374 -9.77 15.47 -2.78
CA ASN A 374 -9.33 16.80 -2.38
C ASN A 374 -9.35 17.78 -3.56
N PHE A 375 -8.91 17.35 -4.76
CA PHE A 375 -9.00 18.16 -5.97
C PHE A 375 -10.46 18.52 -6.31
N LYS A 376 -11.35 17.53 -6.29
CA LYS A 376 -12.78 17.71 -6.57
C LYS A 376 -13.44 18.69 -5.59
N ALA A 377 -13.22 18.51 -4.29
CA ALA A 377 -13.76 19.38 -3.26
C ALA A 377 -13.29 20.83 -3.40
N ILE A 378 -12.02 21.05 -3.78
CA ILE A 378 -11.48 22.40 -4.03
C ILE A 378 -12.14 23.02 -5.27
N THR A 379 -12.32 22.25 -6.33
CA THR A 379 -12.92 22.73 -7.59
C THR A 379 -14.38 23.15 -7.39
N VAL A 380 -15.18 22.33 -6.69
CA VAL A 380 -16.57 22.66 -6.33
C VAL A 380 -16.63 23.95 -5.50
N LYS A 381 -15.77 24.08 -4.47
CA LYS A 381 -15.72 25.30 -3.63
C LYS A 381 -15.34 26.56 -4.41
N LYS A 382 -14.51 26.46 -5.45
CA LYS A 382 -14.13 27.61 -6.29
C LYS A 382 -15.22 28.01 -7.29
N LEU A 383 -16.07 27.07 -7.72
CA LEU A 383 -17.16 27.32 -8.67
C LEU A 383 -18.46 27.76 -7.98
N ALA A 384 -18.68 27.38 -6.71
CA ALA A 384 -19.88 27.75 -5.94
C ALA A 384 -20.18 29.28 -5.88
N PRO A 385 -19.20 30.19 -5.75
CA PRO A 385 -19.45 31.64 -5.75
C PRO A 385 -19.87 32.20 -7.11
N GLN A 386 -19.76 31.45 -8.20
CA GLN A 386 -20.13 31.88 -9.56
C GLN A 386 -21.54 31.45 -9.98
N MET A 387 -22.25 30.68 -9.13
CA MET A 387 -23.61 30.18 -9.40
C MET A 387 -24.70 30.92 -8.61
N THR A 388 -24.33 31.91 -7.79
CA THR A 388 -25.25 32.75 -7.00
C THR A 388 -25.25 34.21 -7.44
N GLY A 389 -24.81 34.50 -8.67
CA GLY A 389 -24.68 35.85 -9.23
C GLY A 389 -25.58 36.07 -10.44
#